data_AF-A0A839NZZ3-F1
#
_entry.id   AF-A0A839NZZ3-F1
#
_cell.length_a   1.000
_cell.length_b   1.000
_cell.length_c   1.000
_cell.angle_alpha   90.00
_cell.angle_beta   90.00
_cell.angle_gamma   90.00
#
_symmetry.space_group_name_H-M   'P 1'
#
loop_
_entity.id
_entity.type
_entity.pdbx_description
1 polymer ?
#
loop_
_entity_poly.entity_id
_entity_poly.type
_entity_poly.pdbx_seq_one_letter_code
_entity_poly.pdbx_strand_id
1 'polypeptide(L)'
;MAKQLCEREVLPFAAMAAAIKADPGTEVTRETASFVEIQDPKRLMIWTLVKPSGDQPAAYICRRVVQEDGQVKIHLSAECVGRTLNCDGVIGRILSEQNRAMAPLRR
;
A
#
# COMPACT_ATOMS: atom_id res chain seq x y z
N MET A 1 20.12 -1.34 3.22
CA MET A 1 19.77 -0.94 1.84
C MET A 1 18.32 -0.47 1.86
N ALA A 2 18.02 0.68 1.27
CA ALA A 2 16.64 1.13 1.11
C ALA A 2 15.92 0.16 0.16
N LYS A 3 14.73 -0.31 0.55
CA LYS A 3 13.89 -1.13 -0.32
C LYS A 3 13.02 -0.21 -1.19
N GLN A 4 12.79 -0.60 -2.44
CA GLN A 4 11.95 0.17 -3.37
C GLN A 4 10.52 -0.38 -3.40
N LEU A 5 9.55 0.53 -3.29
CA LEU A 5 8.12 0.26 -3.33
C LEU A 5 7.44 1.25 -4.28
N CYS A 6 6.93 0.77 -5.42
CA CYS A 6 6.30 1.59 -6.47
C CYS A 6 7.05 2.89 -6.74
N GLU A 7 8.34 2.76 -7.10
CA GLU A 7 9.23 3.88 -7.46
C GLU A 7 9.57 4.83 -6.28
N ARG A 8 9.25 4.45 -5.04
CA ARG A 8 9.62 5.19 -3.82
C ARG A 8 10.52 4.38 -2.91
N GLU A 9 11.37 5.08 -2.17
CA GLU A 9 12.07 4.49 -1.05
C GLU A 9 11.10 4.27 0.11
N VAL A 10 11.23 3.12 0.77
CA VAL A 10 10.47 2.83 1.99
C VAL A 10 11.02 3.65 3.16
N LEU A 11 10.16 4.48 3.74
CA LEU A 11 10.47 5.34 4.90
C LEU A 11 9.75 4.84 6.17
N PRO A 12 10.10 5.34 7.37
CA PRO A 12 9.26 5.18 8.56
C PRO A 12 7.85 5.72 8.34
N PHE A 13 6.86 5.15 9.05
CA PHE A 13 5.44 5.34 8.74
C PHE A 13 5.02 6.80 8.57
N ALA A 14 5.35 7.65 9.55
CA ALA A 14 4.96 9.06 9.52
C ALA A 14 5.55 9.81 8.32
N ALA A 15 6.81 9.52 7.99
CA ALA A 15 7.49 10.11 6.84
C ALA A 15 6.91 9.60 5.51
N MET A 16 6.62 8.29 5.40
CA MET A 16 5.99 7.73 4.20
C MET A 16 4.59 8.33 3.97
N ALA A 17 3.77 8.41 5.03
CA ALA A 17 2.42 8.98 4.96
C ALA A 17 2.48 10.46 4.58
N ALA A 18 3.36 11.26 5.20
CA ALA A 18 3.52 12.66 4.86
C ALA A 18 4.00 12.86 3.42
N ALA A 19 4.98 12.07 2.97
CA ALA A 19 5.53 12.15 1.62
C ALA A 19 4.52 11.80 0.53
N ILE A 20 3.61 10.85 0.78
CA ILE A 20 2.53 10.55 -0.18
C ILE A 20 1.46 11.63 -0.12
N LYS A 21 1.01 12.04 1.08
CA LYS A 21 -0.02 13.09 1.24
C LYS A 21 0.40 14.46 0.68
N ALA A 22 1.71 14.72 0.60
CA ALA A 22 2.25 15.95 0.04
C ALA A 22 2.31 15.95 -1.50
N ASP A 23 2.19 14.79 -2.16
CA ASP A 23 2.14 14.74 -3.63
C ASP A 23 0.83 15.38 -4.13
N PRO A 24 0.90 16.40 -5.02
CA PRO A 24 -0.28 17.06 -5.53
C PRO A 24 -1.25 16.10 -6.22
N GLY A 25 -2.52 16.17 -5.85
CA GLY A 25 -3.59 15.34 -6.41
C GLY A 25 -3.78 13.99 -5.71
N THR A 26 -3.00 13.69 -4.67
CA THR A 26 -3.30 12.55 -3.80
C THR A 26 -4.44 12.88 -2.83
N GLU A 27 -5.24 11.87 -2.49
CA GLU A 27 -6.39 12.00 -1.60
C GLU A 27 -6.46 10.86 -0.59
N VAL A 28 -6.65 11.19 0.68
CA VAL A 28 -6.89 10.18 1.73
C VAL A 28 -8.33 9.68 1.61
N THR A 29 -8.51 8.46 1.13
CA THR A 29 -9.85 7.87 0.96
C THR A 29 -10.36 7.16 2.21
N ARG A 30 -9.44 6.70 3.07
CA ARG A 30 -9.79 6.06 4.33
C ARG A 30 -8.68 6.22 5.34
N GLU A 31 -8.99 6.70 6.53
CA GLU A 31 -8.04 6.73 7.63
C GLU A 31 -8.69 6.16 8.89
N THR A 32 -7.99 5.24 9.54
CA THR A 32 -8.43 4.58 10.77
C THR A 32 -7.31 4.60 11.81
N ALA A 33 -7.58 4.07 13.01
CA ALA A 33 -6.56 3.86 14.02
C ALA A 33 -5.44 2.92 13.56
N SER A 34 -5.70 2.01 12.61
CA SER A 34 -4.76 0.97 12.19
C SER A 34 -4.17 1.14 10.81
N PHE A 35 -4.75 1.96 9.92
CA PHE A 35 -4.20 2.21 8.60
C PHE A 35 -4.67 3.51 7.95
N VAL A 36 -3.99 3.88 6.87
CA VAL A 36 -4.33 4.98 5.96
C VAL A 36 -4.35 4.45 4.53
N GLU A 37 -5.42 4.71 3.80
CA GLU A 37 -5.53 4.49 2.36
C GLU A 37 -5.50 5.84 1.65
N ILE A 38 -4.68 5.93 0.61
CA ILE A 38 -4.47 7.15 -0.17
C ILE A 38 -4.58 6.78 -1.66
N GLN A 39 -5.45 7.47 -2.38
CA GLN A 39 -5.49 7.40 -3.84
C GLN A 39 -4.51 8.41 -4.44
N ASP A 40 -3.82 7.97 -5.49
CA ASP A 40 -2.97 8.77 -6.37
C ASP A 40 -3.50 8.58 -7.80
N PRO A 41 -4.51 9.36 -8.21
CA PRO A 41 -5.15 9.22 -9.52
C PRO A 41 -4.17 9.49 -10.67
N LYS A 42 -3.20 10.40 -10.46
CA LYS A 42 -2.19 10.75 -11.46
C LYS A 42 -1.34 9.53 -11.85
N ARG A 43 -1.03 8.66 -10.90
CA ARG A 43 -0.28 7.42 -11.13
C ARG A 43 -1.16 6.17 -11.25
N LEU A 44 -2.49 6.34 -11.24
CA LEU A 44 -3.47 5.24 -11.17
C LEU A 44 -3.15 4.28 -10.03
N MET A 45 -2.82 4.82 -8.87
CA MET A 45 -2.29 4.05 -7.74
C MET A 45 -3.12 4.23 -6.48
N ILE A 46 -3.18 3.16 -5.69
CA ILE A 46 -3.73 3.18 -4.33
C ILE A 46 -2.66 2.72 -3.37
N TRP A 47 -2.36 3.57 -2.40
CA TRP A 47 -1.48 3.27 -1.28
C TRP A 47 -2.29 2.78 -0.09
N THR A 48 -1.82 1.75 0.59
CA THR A 48 -2.33 1.30 1.88
C THR A 48 -1.17 1.23 2.85
N LEU A 49 -1.18 2.10 3.86
CA LEU A 49 -0.16 2.20 4.88
C LEU A 49 -0.74 1.71 6.20
N VAL A 50 -0.21 0.62 6.74
CA VAL A 50 -0.61 0.07 8.03
C VAL A 50 0.29 0.62 9.12
N LYS A 51 -0.35 1.17 10.16
CA LYS A 51 0.31 1.73 11.33
C LYS A 51 0.95 0.58 12.13
N PRO A 52 2.17 0.76 12.66
CA PRO A 52 2.77 -0.24 13.55
C PRO A 52 1.90 -0.41 14.81
N SER A 53 1.85 -1.62 15.36
CA SER A 53 1.04 -1.93 16.55
C SER A 53 1.68 -3.08 17.34
N GLY A 54 2.09 -2.80 18.59
CA GLY A 54 2.84 -3.77 19.40
C GLY A 54 4.09 -4.25 18.66
N ASP A 55 4.19 -5.56 18.45
CA ASP A 55 5.30 -6.18 17.69
C ASP A 55 5.11 -6.16 16.17
N GLN A 56 3.98 -5.66 15.66
CA GLN A 56 3.72 -5.56 14.23
C GLN A 56 4.40 -4.31 13.65
N PRO A 57 5.29 -4.47 12.66
CA PRO A 57 5.94 -3.34 12.02
C PRO A 57 4.95 -2.56 11.15
N ALA A 58 5.35 -1.34 10.76
CA ALA A 58 4.65 -0.63 9.71
C ALA A 58 4.75 -1.44 8.40
N ALA A 59 3.65 -1.49 7.66
CA ALA A 59 3.59 -2.14 6.36
C ALA A 59 2.98 -1.19 5.32
N TYR A 60 3.42 -1.33 4.08
CA TYR A 60 3.09 -0.45 2.99
C TYR A 60 2.76 -1.31 1.78
N ILE A 61 1.64 -1.01 1.14
CA ILE A 61 1.23 -1.66 -0.08
C ILE A 61 0.93 -0.56 -1.09
N CYS A 62 1.41 -0.74 -2.30
CA CYS A 62 1.06 0.09 -3.43
C CYS A 62 0.47 -0.79 -4.52
N ARG A 63 -0.67 -0.35 -5.03
CA ARG A 63 -1.42 -1.02 -6.09
C ARG A 63 -1.52 -0.07 -7.26
N ARG A 64 -0.87 -0.38 -8.36
CA ARG A 64 -0.91 0.43 -9.58
C ARG A 64 -1.74 -0.29 -10.63
N VAL A 65 -2.74 0.38 -11.17
CA VAL A 65 -3.46 -0.10 -12.34
C VAL A 65 -2.62 0.22 -13.57
N VAL A 66 -2.33 -0.80 -14.38
CA VAL A 66 -1.57 -0.66 -15.63
C VAL A 66 -2.35 -1.30 -16.77
N GLN A 67 -2.20 -0.76 -17.97
CA GLN A 67 -2.75 -1.37 -19.18
C GLN A 67 -1.60 -1.96 -19.98
N GLU A 68 -1.60 -3.28 -20.15
CA GLU A 68 -0.57 -4.04 -20.84
C GLU A 68 -1.25 -5.07 -21.74
N ASP A 69 -0.79 -5.19 -22.99
CA ASP A 69 -1.30 -6.18 -23.94
C ASP A 69 -2.82 -6.12 -24.16
N GLY A 70 -3.40 -4.91 -24.09
CA GLY A 70 -4.85 -4.70 -24.20
C GLY A 70 -5.65 -5.14 -22.97
N GLN A 71 -4.99 -5.57 -21.89
CA GLN A 71 -5.61 -5.97 -20.63
C GLN A 71 -5.32 -4.96 -19.53
N VAL A 72 -6.28 -4.78 -18.62
CA VAL A 72 -6.08 -4.04 -17.38
C VAL A 72 -5.50 -5.00 -16.35
N LYS A 73 -4.27 -4.72 -15.88
CA LYS A 73 -3.59 -5.46 -14.83
C LYS A 73 -3.43 -4.59 -13.59
N ILE A 74 -3.25 -5.23 -12.44
CA ILE A 74 -2.92 -4.55 -11.18
C ILE A 74 -1.53 -5.01 -10.76
N HIS A 75 -0.56 -4.11 -10.81
CA HIS A 75 0.75 -4.32 -10.23
C HIS A 75 0.69 -4.03 -8.74
N LEU A 76 1.14 -4.99 -7.95
CA LEU A 76 1.15 -4.89 -6.51
C LEU A 76 2.56 -5.05 -5.99
N SER A 77 2.96 -4.18 -5.08
CA SER A 77 4.17 -4.35 -4.29
C SER A 77 3.86 -4.05 -2.84
N ALA A 78 4.55 -4.75 -1.95
CA ALA A 78 4.35 -4.64 -0.52
C ALA A 78 5.70 -4.67 0.20
N GLU A 79 5.85 -3.81 1.18
CA GLU A 79 7.07 -3.69 1.98
C GLU A 79 6.74 -3.39 3.43
N CYS A 80 7.70 -3.60 4.31
CA CYS A 80 7.58 -3.29 5.73
C CYS A 80 8.87 -2.66 6.27
N VAL A 81 8.77 -1.99 7.42
CA VAL A 81 9.93 -1.50 8.18
C VAL A 81 9.96 -2.21 9.54
N GLY A 82 10.76 -3.28 9.63
CA GLY A 82 10.93 -4.07 10.86
C GLY A 82 11.45 -5.49 10.60
N ARG A 83 11.23 -6.43 11.54
CA ARG A 83 11.65 -7.84 11.42
C ARG A 83 10.78 -8.59 10.39
N THR A 84 11.43 -9.32 9.47
CA THR A 84 10.80 -9.97 8.29
C THR A 84 9.62 -10.89 8.62
N LEU A 85 9.74 -11.74 9.65
CA LEU A 85 8.67 -12.69 10.04
C LEU A 85 7.34 -12.01 10.35
N ASN A 86 7.37 -10.81 10.95
CA ASN A 86 6.16 -10.06 11.29
C ASN A 86 5.60 -9.30 10.07
N CYS A 87 6.40 -9.14 9.01
CA CYS A 87 5.99 -8.45 7.80
C CYS A 87 5.15 -9.32 6.88
N ASP A 88 5.55 -10.57 6.68
CA ASP A 88 4.85 -11.49 5.76
C ASP A 88 3.42 -11.75 6.24
N GLY A 89 3.23 -11.90 7.56
CA GLY A 89 1.90 -12.07 8.16
C GLY A 89 1.00 -10.83 8.00
N VAL A 90 1.53 -9.62 8.22
CA VAL A 90 0.78 -8.37 8.06
C VAL A 90 0.42 -8.14 6.59
N ILE A 91 1.39 -8.28 5.67
CA ILE A 91 1.18 -8.12 4.23
C ILE A 91 0.17 -9.15 3.73
N GLY A 92 0.35 -10.44 4.05
CA GLY A 92 -0.55 -11.51 3.63
C GLY A 92 -2.00 -11.29 4.07
N ARG A 93 -2.20 -10.80 5.29
CA ARG A 93 -3.54 -10.44 5.79
C ARG A 93 -4.17 -9.30 4.98
N ILE A 94 -3.44 -8.21 4.76
CA ILE A 94 -3.98 -7.06 4.03
C ILE A 94 -4.31 -7.45 2.58
N LEU A 95 -3.44 -8.23 1.92
CA LEU A 95 -3.69 -8.72 0.57
C LEU A 95 -4.94 -9.61 0.50
N SER A 96 -5.16 -10.45 1.51
CA SER A 96 -6.34 -11.30 1.60
C SER A 96 -7.62 -10.49 1.79
N GLU A 97 -7.61 -9.49 2.69
CA GLU A 97 -8.73 -8.58 2.92
C GLU A 97 -9.07 -7.78 1.65
N GLN A 98 -8.06 -7.27 0.95
CA GLN A 98 -8.24 -6.53 -0.30
C GLN A 98 -8.76 -7.41 -1.44
N ASN A 99 -8.21 -8.62 -1.61
CA ASN A 99 -8.71 -9.57 -2.59
C ASN A 99 -10.18 -9.94 -2.33
N ARG A 100 -10.56 -10.12 -1.06
CA ARG A 100 -11.96 -10.38 -0.68
C ARG A 100 -12.88 -9.20 -1.01
N ALA A 101 -12.43 -7.96 -0.78
CA ALA A 101 -13.19 -6.77 -1.13
C ALA A 101 -13.40 -6.59 -2.64
N MET A 102 -12.45 -7.06 -3.47
CA MET A 102 -12.55 -7.00 -4.94
C MET A 102 -13.27 -8.21 -5.57
N ALA A 103 -13.48 -9.30 -4.83
CA ALA A 103 -14.12 -10.51 -5.36
C ALA A 103 -15.50 -10.27 -6.02
N PRO A 104 -16.36 -9.36 -5.53
CA PRO A 104 -17.64 -9.04 -6.19
C PRO A 104 -17.51 -8.36 -7.56
N LEU A 105 -16.36 -7.70 -7.84
CA LEU A 105 -16.12 -6.96 -9.08
C LEU A 105 -15.48 -7.82 -10.19
N ARG A 106 -15.11 -9.07 -9.87
CA ARG A 106 -14.53 -10.03 -10.81
C ARG A 106 -15.58 -10.93 -11.50
N ARG A 107 -16.87 -10.60 -11.35
CA ARG A 107 -18.00 -11.33 -11.96
C ARG A 107 -18.53 -10.62 -13.19
#